data_AF-A0A7S4RE27-F1
#
_entry.id   AF-A0A7S4RE27-F1
#
_cell.length_a   1.000
_cell.length_b   1.000
_cell.length_c   1.000
_cell.angle_alpha   90.00
_cell.angle_beta   90.00
_cell.angle_gamma   90.00
#
_symmetry.space_group_name_H-M   'P 1'
#
loop_
_entity.id
_entity.type
_entity.pdbx_description
1 polymer ?
#
loop_
_entity_poly.entity_id
_entity_poly.type
_entity_poly.pdbx_seq_one_letter_code
_entity_poly.pdbx_strand_id
1 'polypeptide(L)'
;AWGPYPPVDSNGTFQRWEGQLDEVGTYSVCWCGADGHSCAIPEDFTVRLGKMRISERVDCELTDWWVAQDCDRPCGGGDVYLRRAIRRREAGGGLPCPGMDGLAMTQKCNMEPCPLARVDIARTEPATVTAGSPFVVHVEGHWFDPS
;
A
#
# COMPACT_ATOMS: atom_id res chain seq x y z
N ALA A 1 -23.37 -27.47 12.02
CA ALA A 1 -24.46 -27.89 12.91
C ALA A 1 -24.50 -26.93 14.10
N TRP A 2 -25.61 -26.22 14.31
CA TRP A 2 -25.77 -25.28 15.42
C TRP A 2 -26.37 -26.07 16.60
N GLY A 3 -25.73 -26.03 17.77
CA GLY A 3 -26.16 -26.77 18.97
C GLY A 3 -27.50 -26.29 19.55
N PRO A 4 -28.12 -27.04 20.48
CA PRO A 4 -29.46 -26.75 20.97
C PRO A 4 -29.42 -25.53 21.91
N TYR A 5 -30.13 -24.47 21.51
CA TYR A 5 -30.42 -23.21 22.19
C TYR A 5 -29.22 -22.44 22.79
N PRO A 6 -28.98 -21.19 22.36
CA PRO A 6 -27.93 -20.38 22.96
C PRO A 6 -28.33 -19.98 24.38
N PRO A 7 -27.34 -19.68 25.25
CA PRO A 7 -27.64 -19.02 26.52
C PRO A 7 -28.35 -17.68 26.27
N VAL A 8 -29.42 -17.46 27.04
CA VAL A 8 -30.19 -16.21 27.09
C VAL A 8 -29.63 -15.35 28.23
N ASP A 9 -29.59 -14.03 28.08
CA ASP A 9 -29.28 -13.13 29.20
C ASP A 9 -30.30 -13.20 30.34
N SER A 10 -29.95 -12.66 31.51
CA SER A 10 -30.78 -12.74 32.73
C SER A 10 -32.19 -12.15 32.57
N ASN A 11 -32.38 -11.25 31.60
CA ASN A 11 -33.63 -10.57 31.35
C ASN A 11 -34.46 -11.20 30.21
N GLY A 12 -33.95 -12.24 29.54
CA GLY A 12 -34.68 -12.91 28.46
C GLY A 12 -34.68 -12.14 27.13
N THR A 13 -33.90 -11.07 27.02
CA THR A 13 -33.94 -10.08 25.94
C THR A 13 -32.87 -10.26 24.88
N PHE A 14 -31.82 -11.03 25.19
CA PHE A 14 -30.66 -11.19 24.31
C PHE A 14 -30.23 -12.65 24.22
N GLN A 15 -30.01 -13.11 22.99
CA GLN A 15 -29.44 -14.42 22.68
C GLN A 15 -28.24 -14.24 21.74
N ARG A 16 -27.13 -14.91 22.05
CA ARG A 16 -25.90 -14.89 21.24
C ARG A 16 -25.62 -16.28 20.67
N TRP A 17 -25.49 -16.34 19.35
CA TRP A 17 -25.08 -17.54 18.62
C TRP A 17 -23.66 -17.40 18.10
N GLU A 18 -22.89 -18.46 18.26
CA GLU A 18 -21.57 -18.61 17.63
C GLU A 18 -21.59 -19.84 16.73
N GLY A 19 -21.00 -19.70 15.56
CA GLY A 19 -20.88 -20.78 14.60
C GLY A 19 -19.98 -20.37 13.46
N GLN A 20 -19.59 -21.38 12.69
CA GLN A 20 -18.67 -21.23 11.56
C GLN A 20 -19.38 -21.70 10.28
N LEU A 21 -19.18 -20.94 9.20
CA LEU A 21 -19.62 -21.28 7.86
C LEU A 21 -18.37 -21.35 6.98
N ASP A 22 -18.16 -22.47 6.30
CA ASP A 22 -16.98 -22.69 5.46
C ASP A 22 -17.22 -22.29 3.99
N GLU A 23 -18.49 -22.11 3.61
CA GLU A 23 -18.88 -21.75 2.25
C GLU A 23 -19.07 -20.23 2.10
N VAL A 24 -18.56 -19.69 1.00
CA VAL A 24 -18.74 -18.29 0.62
C VAL A 24 -20.11 -18.10 -0.02
N GLY A 25 -20.79 -17.02 0.33
CA GLY A 25 -22.12 -16.79 -0.19
C GLY A 25 -22.93 -15.77 0.60
N THR A 26 -24.18 -15.61 0.18
CA THR A 26 -25.16 -14.80 0.90
C THR A 26 -26.15 -15.72 1.56
N TYR A 27 -26.17 -15.71 2.89
CA TYR A 27 -27.04 -16.53 3.72
C TYR A 27 -28.22 -15.70 4.19
N SER A 28 -29.41 -16.27 4.12
CA SER A 28 -30.57 -15.68 4.79
C SER A 28 -30.54 -16.14 6.24
N VAL A 29 -30.58 -15.18 7.16
CA VAL A 29 -30.65 -15.46 8.60
C VAL A 29 -32.12 -15.43 8.97
N CYS A 30 -32.63 -16.58 9.40
CA CYS A 30 -34.03 -16.75 9.77
C CYS A 30 -34.14 -17.29 11.21
N TRP A 31 -35.22 -16.92 11.87
CA TRP A 31 -35.56 -17.31 13.23
C TRP A 31 -36.84 -18.14 13.22
N CYS A 32 -36.89 -19.14 14.11
CA CYS A 32 -38.03 -20.02 14.27
C CYS A 32 -39.19 -19.29 14.96
N GLY A 33 -40.25 -19.00 14.22
CA GLY A 33 -41.47 -18.34 14.72
C GLY A 33 -42.37 -19.33 15.45
N ALA A 34 -42.97 -18.90 16.57
CA ALA A 34 -43.56 -19.74 17.61
C ALA A 34 -44.91 -20.39 17.26
N ASP A 35 -44.97 -21.20 16.20
CA ASP A 35 -46.22 -21.85 15.72
C ASP A 35 -46.25 -23.36 16.04
N GLY A 36 -45.11 -23.97 16.37
CA GLY A 36 -45.01 -25.41 16.61
C GLY A 36 -43.59 -25.87 16.95
N HIS A 37 -43.43 -26.51 18.09
CA HIS A 37 -42.20 -26.64 18.89
C HIS A 37 -41.00 -27.41 18.32
N SER A 38 -40.90 -27.69 17.01
CA SER A 38 -39.81 -28.56 16.51
C SER A 38 -38.65 -27.86 15.80
N CYS A 39 -38.82 -26.63 15.27
CA CYS A 39 -37.80 -25.90 14.49
C CYS A 39 -36.96 -26.85 13.60
N ALA A 40 -37.64 -27.79 12.94
CA ALA A 40 -37.05 -28.99 12.36
C ALA A 40 -37.00 -28.92 10.84
N ILE A 41 -37.90 -28.15 10.25
CA ILE A 41 -38.00 -27.98 8.80
C ILE A 41 -37.83 -26.51 8.41
N PRO A 42 -37.37 -26.21 7.18
CA PRO A 42 -37.13 -24.84 6.71
C PRO A 42 -38.35 -23.91 6.83
N GLU A 43 -39.56 -24.45 6.73
CA GLU A 43 -40.82 -23.72 6.83
C GLU A 43 -41.06 -23.13 8.22
N ASP A 44 -40.47 -23.70 9.28
CA ASP A 44 -40.58 -23.20 10.67
C ASP A 44 -39.82 -21.87 10.86
N PHE A 45 -38.85 -21.57 9.97
CA PHE A 45 -37.98 -20.39 10.05
C PHE A 45 -38.61 -19.19 9.31
N THR A 46 -39.81 -18.80 9.76
CA THR A 46 -40.62 -17.76 9.12
C THR A 46 -40.11 -16.34 9.38
N VAL A 47 -39.44 -16.10 10.51
CA VAL A 47 -38.99 -14.76 10.91
C VAL A 47 -37.67 -14.44 10.23
N ARG A 48 -37.67 -13.53 9.24
CA ARG A 48 -36.45 -13.15 8.50
C ARG A 48 -35.69 -12.05 9.25
N LEU A 49 -34.54 -12.39 9.80
CA LEU A 49 -33.67 -11.46 10.51
C LEU A 49 -32.81 -10.61 9.55
N GLY A 50 -32.45 -11.16 8.39
CA GLY A 50 -31.72 -10.41 7.38
C GLY A 50 -30.90 -11.31 6.45
N LYS A 51 -29.94 -10.69 5.76
CA LYS A 51 -28.96 -11.39 4.92
C LYS A 51 -27.55 -11.15 5.45
N MET A 52 -26.80 -12.22 5.62
CA MET A 52 -25.38 -12.18 5.98
C MET A 52 -24.56 -12.55 4.75
N ARG A 53 -23.48 -11.81 4.48
CA ARG A 53 -22.57 -12.10 3.38
C ARG A 53 -21.26 -12.63 3.94
N ILE A 54 -20.91 -13.85 3.55
CA ILE A 54 -19.62 -14.48 3.83
C ILE A 54 -18.78 -14.35 2.56
N SER A 55 -17.62 -13.70 2.67
CA SER A 55 -16.67 -13.54 1.58
C SER A 55 -15.41 -14.36 1.82
N GLU A 56 -14.75 -14.76 0.74
CA GLU A 56 -13.43 -15.38 0.79
C GLU A 56 -12.43 -14.49 1.52
N ARG A 57 -11.54 -15.13 2.29
CA ARG A 57 -10.41 -14.47 2.93
C ARG A 57 -9.37 -14.18 1.85
N VAL A 58 -9.22 -12.90 1.52
CA VAL A 58 -8.27 -12.43 0.49
C VAL A 58 -7.32 -11.46 1.15
N ASP A 59 -6.04 -11.81 1.16
CA ASP A 59 -4.98 -10.91 1.61
C ASP A 59 -4.72 -9.82 0.56
N CYS A 60 -4.21 -8.68 1.01
CA CYS A 60 -3.76 -7.64 0.10
C CYS A 60 -2.67 -8.14 -0.85
N GLU A 61 -2.79 -7.79 -2.13
CA GLU A 61 -1.79 -8.06 -3.15
C GLU A 61 -1.23 -6.73 -3.65
N LEU A 62 0.09 -6.59 -3.62
CA LEU A 62 0.79 -5.41 -4.13
C LEU A 62 1.45 -5.75 -5.47
N THR A 63 1.64 -4.74 -6.32
CA THR A 63 2.47 -4.86 -7.51
C THR A 63 3.95 -4.94 -7.12
N ASP A 64 4.79 -5.29 -8.10
CA ASP A 64 6.21 -5.03 -8.03
C ASP A 64 6.49 -3.52 -7.91
N TRP A 65 7.67 -3.20 -7.40
CA TRP A 65 8.17 -1.84 -7.35
C TRP A 65 8.57 -1.37 -8.74
N TRP A 66 8.24 -0.13 -9.07
CA TRP A 66 8.72 0.54 -10.27
C TRP A 66 9.38 1.88 -9.92
N VAL A 67 10.28 2.32 -10.81
CA VAL A 67 10.93 3.63 -10.71
C VAL A 67 9.90 4.71 -11.00
N ALA A 68 9.59 5.51 -9.99
CA ALA A 68 8.65 6.61 -10.10
C ALA A 68 9.35 7.92 -10.45
N GLN A 69 10.60 8.09 -9.99
CA GLN A 69 11.51 9.15 -10.42
C GLN A 69 12.90 8.54 -10.56
N ASP A 70 13.61 8.92 -11.62
CA ASP A 70 14.99 8.48 -11.86
C ASP A 70 15.91 8.91 -10.72
N CYS A 71 17.11 8.33 -10.69
CA CYS A 71 18.13 8.72 -9.72
C CYS A 71 18.43 10.21 -9.83
N ASP A 72 18.39 10.92 -8.70
CA ASP A 72 18.63 12.37 -8.66
C ASP A 72 20.05 12.78 -9.08
N ARG A 73 21.01 11.85 -9.04
CA ARG A 73 22.40 12.08 -9.42
C ARG A 73 22.92 10.98 -10.34
N PRO A 74 23.67 11.30 -11.40
CA PRO A 74 24.22 10.30 -12.32
C PRO A 74 25.37 9.48 -11.73
N CYS A 75 26.02 9.95 -10.68
CA CYS A 75 27.17 9.32 -10.00
C CYS A 75 27.34 9.89 -8.58
N GLY A 76 28.29 9.34 -7.82
CA GLY A 76 28.68 9.86 -6.51
C GLY A 76 27.64 9.64 -5.40
N GLY A 77 26.69 8.74 -5.64
CA GLY A 77 25.58 8.44 -4.75
C GLY A 77 24.44 9.45 -4.86
N GLY A 78 23.29 8.95 -5.31
CA GLY A 78 22.01 9.64 -5.36
C GLY A 78 20.89 8.83 -4.69
N ASP A 79 19.69 9.35 -4.79
CA ASP A 79 18.45 8.72 -4.34
C ASP A 79 17.48 8.51 -5.52
N VAL A 80 16.92 7.30 -5.61
CA VAL A 80 15.88 6.93 -6.56
C VAL A 80 14.57 6.73 -5.82
N TYR A 81 13.49 7.26 -6.38
CA TYR A 81 12.16 7.15 -5.80
C TYR A 81 11.39 6.00 -6.45
N LEU A 82 11.00 5.02 -5.64
CA LEU A 82 10.26 3.84 -6.05
C LEU A 82 8.82 3.90 -5.57
N ARG A 83 7.89 3.38 -6.38
CA ARG A 83 6.49 3.23 -6.00
C ARG A 83 5.98 1.83 -6.31
N ARG A 84 4.96 1.41 -5.58
CA ARG A 84 4.15 0.23 -5.88
C ARG A 84 2.67 0.57 -5.69
N ALA A 85 1.80 -0.23 -6.30
CA ALA A 85 0.35 -0.07 -6.18
C ALA A 85 -0.28 -1.28 -5.49
N ILE A 86 -1.51 -1.09 -5.06
CA ILE A 86 -2.37 -2.17 -4.60
C ILE A 86 -2.98 -2.81 -5.85
N ARG A 87 -2.57 -4.05 -6.12
CA ARG A 87 -3.12 -4.87 -7.20
C ARG A 87 -4.48 -5.45 -6.81
N ARG A 88 -4.62 -5.86 -5.55
CA ARG A 88 -5.88 -6.38 -4.99
C ARG A 88 -6.03 -5.94 -3.54
N ARG A 89 -7.20 -5.41 -3.20
CA ARG A 89 -7.58 -5.07 -1.82
C ARG A 89 -7.91 -6.33 -1.03
N GLU A 90 -7.69 -6.26 0.27
CA GLU A 90 -8.10 -7.28 1.21
C GLU A 90 -9.62 -7.44 1.27
N ALA A 91 -10.08 -8.65 1.59
CA ALA A 91 -11.48 -8.97 1.84
C ALA A 91 -11.62 -10.13 2.84
N GLY A 92 -12.79 -10.27 3.45
CA GLY A 92 -13.12 -11.42 4.31
C GLY A 92 -12.18 -11.60 5.51
N GLY A 93 -11.63 -10.52 6.07
CA GLY A 93 -10.67 -10.61 7.17
C GLY A 93 -9.25 -11.01 6.76
N GLY A 94 -8.88 -10.84 5.49
CA GLY A 94 -7.50 -10.93 5.04
C GLY A 94 -6.60 -9.83 5.60
N LEU A 95 -5.28 -10.01 5.42
CA LEU A 95 -4.26 -9.05 5.82
C LEU A 95 -4.45 -7.71 5.08
N PRO A 96 -4.56 -6.59 5.80
CA PRO A 96 -4.86 -5.30 5.20
C PRO A 96 -3.71 -4.77 4.35
N CYS A 97 -4.05 -4.03 3.29
CA CYS A 97 -3.04 -3.30 2.53
C CYS A 97 -2.36 -2.23 3.37
N PRO A 98 -1.07 -1.94 3.12
CA PRO A 98 -0.41 -0.81 3.76
C PRO A 98 -1.09 0.51 3.38
N GLY A 99 -0.94 1.51 4.26
CA GLY A 99 -1.27 2.90 3.96
C GLY A 99 -0.36 3.51 2.90
N MET A 100 -0.56 4.79 2.59
CA MET A 100 0.21 5.48 1.54
C MET A 100 1.72 5.41 1.75
N ASP A 101 2.19 5.45 3.00
CA ASP A 101 3.61 5.39 3.34
C ASP A 101 4.27 4.05 2.98
N GLY A 102 3.50 2.97 2.89
CA GLY A 102 4.01 1.64 2.49
C GLY A 102 3.97 1.40 0.98
N LEU A 103 3.54 2.38 0.19
CA LEU A 103 3.44 2.34 -1.28
C LEU A 103 4.54 3.14 -1.98
N ALA A 104 5.43 3.76 -1.21
CA ALA A 104 6.56 4.52 -1.70
C ALA A 104 7.81 4.20 -0.88
N MET A 105 8.98 4.26 -1.51
CA MET A 105 10.25 4.23 -0.79
C MET A 105 11.33 4.99 -1.57
N THR A 106 12.41 5.31 -0.87
CA THR A 106 13.63 5.86 -1.45
C THR A 106 14.76 4.85 -1.27
N GLN A 107 15.56 4.66 -2.33
CA GLN A 107 16.72 3.78 -2.31
C GLN A 107 17.94 4.51 -2.87
N LYS A 108 19.15 4.14 -2.41
CA LYS A 108 20.39 4.66 -2.96
C LYS A 108 20.65 4.14 -4.38
N CYS A 109 21.15 5.01 -5.24
CA CYS A 109 21.48 4.71 -6.63
C CYS A 109 22.80 5.40 -7.04
N ASN A 110 23.38 4.96 -8.17
CA ASN A 110 24.58 5.55 -8.78
C ASN A 110 25.73 5.81 -7.78
N MET A 111 26.02 4.81 -6.95
CA MET A 111 27.03 4.88 -5.88
C MET A 111 28.48 4.90 -6.39
N GLU A 112 28.67 4.64 -7.68
CA GLU A 112 29.98 4.72 -8.32
C GLU A 112 30.52 6.15 -8.27
N PRO A 113 31.82 6.34 -8.01
CA PRO A 113 32.41 7.67 -7.94
C PRO A 113 32.25 8.42 -9.26
N CYS A 114 32.06 9.74 -9.16
CA CYS A 114 31.98 10.59 -10.35
C CYS A 114 33.31 10.67 -11.11
N PRO A 115 33.26 10.85 -12.44
CA PRO A 115 34.44 11.19 -13.22
C PRO A 115 35.12 12.45 -12.68
N LEU A 116 36.45 12.51 -12.81
CA LEU A 116 37.19 13.73 -12.48
C LEU A 116 36.82 14.86 -13.45
N ALA A 117 36.65 16.07 -12.91
CA ALA A 117 36.45 17.26 -13.72
C ALA A 117 37.63 17.46 -14.68
N ARG A 118 37.34 17.77 -15.94
CA ARG A 118 38.33 18.07 -16.97
C ARG A 118 38.15 19.49 -17.45
N VAL A 119 39.24 20.26 -17.45
CA VAL A 119 39.29 21.59 -18.06
C VAL A 119 39.82 21.46 -19.49
N ASP A 120 39.12 22.12 -20.41
CA ASP A 120 39.45 22.11 -21.82
C ASP A 120 40.05 23.44 -22.23
N ILE A 121 39.42 24.55 -21.81
CA ILE A 121 39.82 25.91 -22.13
C ILE A 121 39.68 26.77 -20.87
N ALA A 122 40.67 27.63 -20.62
CA ALA A 122 40.59 28.67 -19.61
C ALA A 122 41.02 30.01 -20.23
N ARG A 123 40.19 31.04 -20.08
CA ARG A 123 40.46 32.39 -20.61
C ARG A 123 40.06 33.47 -19.63
N THR A 124 40.74 34.61 -19.67
CA THR A 124 40.38 35.78 -18.86
C THR A 124 39.61 36.80 -19.69
N GLU A 125 38.71 37.53 -19.02
CA GLU A 125 38.02 38.68 -19.59
C GLU A 125 38.29 39.91 -18.69
N PRO A 126 39.04 40.93 -19.18
CA PRO A 126 39.69 41.01 -20.50
C PRO A 126 40.89 40.05 -20.67
N ALA A 127 41.31 39.80 -21.92
CA ALA A 127 42.38 38.85 -22.26
C ALA A 127 43.75 39.23 -21.64
N THR A 128 43.97 40.51 -21.37
CA THR A 128 45.14 41.02 -20.66
C THR A 128 44.68 41.67 -19.36
N VAL A 129 45.08 41.10 -18.23
CA VAL A 129 44.70 41.59 -16.90
C VAL A 129 45.72 42.62 -16.42
N THR A 130 45.23 43.80 -16.04
CA THR A 130 46.07 44.89 -15.51
C THR A 130 46.00 44.93 -13.98
N ALA A 131 47.11 45.25 -13.32
CA ALA A 131 47.16 45.39 -11.87
C ALA A 131 46.10 46.38 -11.35
N GLY A 132 45.31 45.95 -10.36
CA GLY A 132 44.23 46.76 -9.76
C GLY A 132 42.92 46.80 -10.55
N SER A 133 42.83 46.14 -11.71
CA SER A 133 41.59 46.05 -12.49
C SER A 133 40.85 44.72 -12.23
N PRO A 134 39.50 44.73 -12.23
CA PRO A 134 38.73 43.49 -12.13
C PRO A 134 38.86 42.65 -13.40
N PHE A 135 38.80 41.33 -13.24
CA PHE A 135 38.76 40.37 -14.34
C PHE A 135 37.89 39.16 -13.97
N VAL A 136 37.41 38.45 -15.00
CA VAL A 136 36.69 37.19 -14.86
C VAL A 136 37.50 36.07 -15.52
N VAL A 137 37.51 34.88 -14.93
CA VAL A 137 38.09 33.68 -15.54
C VAL A 137 36.95 32.80 -16.01
N HIS A 138 36.87 32.58 -17.33
CA HIS A 138 35.98 31.62 -17.93
C HIS A 138 36.70 30.29 -18.07
N VAL A 139 36.14 29.24 -17.46
CA VAL A 139 36.66 27.88 -17.54
C VAL A 139 35.60 27.02 -18.22
N GLU A 140 35.97 26.40 -19.32
CA GLU A 140 35.14 25.46 -20.08
C GLU A 140 35.73 24.06 -19.98
N GLY A 141 34.87 23.05 -19.96
CA GLY A 141 35.25 21.69 -19.62
C GLY A 141 34.04 20.82 -19.28
N HIS A 142 34.32 19.64 -18.75
CA HIS A 142 33.33 18.60 -18.47
C HIS A 142 33.31 18.24 -16.99
N TRP A 143 32.14 17.81 -16.51
CA TRP A 143 31.93 17.32 -15.14
C TRP A 143 32.24 18.35 -14.04
N PHE A 144 32.02 19.64 -14.30
CA PHE A 144 32.11 20.68 -13.27
C PHE A 144 30.96 20.64 -12.27
N ASP A 145 29.81 20.10 -12.68
CA ASP A 145 28.69 19.83 -11.80
C ASP A 145 28.15 18.42 -12.11
N PRO A 146 28.42 17.43 -11.26
CA PRO A 146 27.88 16.08 -11.39
C PRO A 146 26.52 15.93 -10.69
N SER A 147 25.90 17.03 -10.23
CA SER A 147 24.56 16.99 -9.63
C SER A 147 23.44 16.84 -10.63
#